data_AF-A0A5C9EKA7-F1
#
_entry.id   AF-A0A5C9EKA7-F1
#
_cell.length_a   1.000
_cell.length_b   1.000
_cell.length_c   1.000
_cell.angle_alpha   90.00
_cell.angle_beta   90.00
_cell.angle_gamma   90.00
#
_symmetry.space_group_name_H-M   'P 1'
#
loop_
_entity.id
_entity.type
_entity.pdbx_description
1 polymer ?
#
loop_
_entity_poly.entity_id
_entity_poly.type
_entity_poly.pdbx_seq_one_letter_code
_entity_poly.pdbx_strand_id
1 'polypeptide(L)'
;MDYVRYKGSKYFLRNGVLNLSNLGIEDITLIRGFENLGNIRELDLSYNEITEIKGLEDLTQLELLNLRLNQIAEISGLAQLSNLQYLYLYNNKISELKGFNSLSKLVELNVFDNRIQKISGLDTLKNLKRLYLGSNRFHKIEGLEHLYNLEFLNIEKNFIMELQGLDSLKELILLVLKRNKIQEIKNLDHLIKLKRLNLAFNEIHQLKGLANLKNLDTIDLRGNPVYNQEIEWKSKMIQIKFLDTRELVNFCQMKQN
;
A
#
# COMPACT_ATOMS: atom_id res chain seq x y z
N MET A 1 -24.03 -21.51 -13.94
CA MET A 1 -23.33 -20.24 -13.68
C MET A 1 -23.36 -20.03 -12.18
N ASP A 2 -22.18 -19.92 -11.58
CA ASP A 2 -22.06 -19.72 -10.13
C ASP A 2 -22.46 -18.30 -9.78
N TYR A 3 -23.15 -18.13 -8.65
CA TYR A 3 -23.67 -16.83 -8.22
C TYR A 3 -23.82 -16.80 -6.70
N VAL A 4 -23.84 -15.59 -6.15
CA VAL A 4 -24.29 -15.34 -4.78
C VAL A 4 -25.65 -14.63 -4.78
N ARG A 5 -26.34 -14.67 -3.65
CA ARG A 5 -27.56 -13.89 -3.43
C ARG A 5 -27.36 -12.87 -2.33
N TYR A 6 -27.81 -11.65 -2.58
CA TYR A 6 -27.87 -10.57 -1.61
C TYR A 6 -29.11 -9.71 -1.86
N LYS A 7 -29.89 -9.41 -0.82
CA LYS A 7 -31.17 -8.65 -0.90
C LYS A 7 -32.09 -9.14 -2.04
N GLY A 8 -32.25 -10.45 -2.18
CA GLY A 8 -33.10 -11.08 -3.20
C GLY A 8 -32.55 -11.08 -4.63
N SER A 9 -31.47 -10.35 -4.90
CA SER A 9 -30.82 -10.28 -6.22
C SER A 9 -29.73 -11.34 -6.36
N LYS A 10 -29.49 -11.82 -7.59
CA LYS A 10 -28.39 -12.72 -7.93
C LYS A 10 -27.23 -11.94 -8.53
N TYR A 11 -26.03 -12.21 -8.04
CA TYR A 11 -24.78 -11.64 -8.55
C TYR A 11 -23.90 -12.77 -9.06
N PHE A 12 -23.57 -12.74 -10.34
CA PHE A 12 -22.95 -13.86 -11.02
C PHE A 12 -21.43 -13.75 -11.02
N LEU A 13 -20.76 -14.87 -10.76
CA LEU A 13 -19.33 -15.03 -10.96
C LEU A 13 -19.05 -15.05 -12.46
N ARG A 14 -18.13 -14.20 -12.94
CA ARG A 14 -17.71 -14.13 -14.34
C ARG A 14 -16.20 -14.25 -14.43
N ASN A 15 -15.71 -15.30 -15.06
CA ASN A 15 -14.27 -15.56 -15.23
C ASN A 15 -13.47 -15.47 -13.92
N GLY A 16 -14.03 -16.00 -12.82
CA GLY A 16 -13.40 -15.94 -11.49
C GLY A 16 -13.56 -14.60 -10.76
N VAL A 17 -14.23 -13.61 -11.35
CA VAL A 17 -14.46 -12.29 -10.76
C VAL A 17 -15.91 -12.15 -10.30
N LEU A 18 -16.10 -11.75 -9.04
CA LEU A 18 -17.40 -11.41 -8.47
C LEU A 18 -17.40 -9.96 -8.00
N ASN A 19 -18.26 -9.14 -8.59
CA ASN A 19 -18.43 -7.74 -8.22
C ASN A 19 -19.69 -7.55 -7.37
N LEU A 20 -19.49 -7.09 -6.14
CA LEU A 20 -20.49 -6.73 -5.14
C LEU A 20 -20.27 -5.29 -4.62
N SER A 21 -19.65 -4.44 -5.43
CA SER A 21 -19.37 -3.06 -5.07
C SER A 21 -20.64 -2.20 -5.07
N ASN A 22 -20.70 -1.20 -4.18
CA ASN A 22 -21.77 -0.20 -4.14
C ASN A 22 -23.19 -0.80 -3.99
N LEU A 23 -23.35 -1.78 -3.09
CA LEU A 23 -24.62 -2.45 -2.82
C LEU A 23 -25.20 -2.12 -1.43
N GLY A 24 -24.53 -1.26 -0.66
CA GLY A 24 -24.90 -0.96 0.73
C GLY A 24 -24.82 -2.22 1.60
N ILE A 25 -23.76 -3.02 1.42
CA ILE A 25 -23.48 -4.19 2.27
C ILE A 25 -22.88 -3.70 3.58
N GLU A 26 -23.55 -3.99 4.69
CA GLU A 26 -23.04 -3.73 6.05
C GLU A 26 -22.40 -5.00 6.65
N ASP A 27 -22.97 -6.16 6.35
CA ASP A 27 -22.53 -7.47 6.84
C ASP A 27 -22.41 -8.48 5.71
N ILE A 28 -21.18 -8.94 5.46
CA ILE A 28 -20.82 -9.92 4.42
C ILE A 28 -21.57 -11.25 4.63
N THR A 29 -21.89 -11.63 5.87
CA THR A 29 -22.54 -12.91 6.19
C THR A 29 -23.99 -13.00 5.67
N LEU A 30 -24.58 -11.87 5.27
CA LEU A 30 -25.88 -11.82 4.61
C LEU A 30 -25.83 -12.27 3.15
N ILE A 31 -24.64 -12.36 2.57
CA ILE A 31 -24.41 -12.83 1.20
C ILE A 31 -24.40 -14.35 1.25
N ARG A 32 -25.31 -14.98 0.50
CA ARG A 32 -25.47 -16.45 0.46
C ARG A 32 -24.84 -17.01 -0.80
N GLY A 33 -24.20 -18.18 -0.69
CA GLY A 33 -23.70 -18.94 -1.83
C GLY A 33 -22.19 -18.85 -2.05
N PHE A 34 -21.41 -18.24 -1.15
CA PHE A 34 -19.95 -18.21 -1.23
C PHE A 34 -19.34 -19.62 -1.25
N GLU A 35 -19.92 -20.54 -0.50
CA GLU A 35 -19.53 -21.96 -0.42
C GLU A 35 -19.60 -22.69 -1.77
N ASN A 36 -20.35 -22.14 -2.74
CA ASN A 36 -20.51 -22.72 -4.07
C ASN A 36 -19.54 -22.14 -5.11
N LEU A 37 -18.70 -21.15 -4.76
CA LEU A 37 -17.83 -20.45 -5.71
C LEU A 37 -16.44 -21.09 -5.82
N GLY A 38 -16.36 -22.34 -6.29
CA GLY A 38 -15.10 -23.10 -6.34
C GLY A 38 -13.98 -22.49 -7.20
N ASN A 39 -14.31 -21.57 -8.12
CA ASN A 39 -13.36 -20.94 -9.05
C ASN A 39 -13.21 -19.43 -8.86
N ILE A 40 -13.67 -18.86 -7.74
CA ILE A 40 -13.47 -17.42 -7.49
C ILE A 40 -11.98 -17.11 -7.29
N ARG A 41 -11.54 -16.02 -7.92
CA ARG A 41 -10.19 -15.46 -7.85
C ARG A 41 -10.21 -14.02 -7.35
N GLU A 42 -11.25 -13.26 -7.71
CA GLU A 42 -11.36 -11.85 -7.34
C GLU A 42 -12.74 -11.55 -6.76
N LEU A 43 -12.74 -10.85 -5.63
CA LEU A 43 -13.94 -10.37 -4.96
C LEU A 43 -13.84 -8.87 -4.75
N ASP A 44 -14.76 -8.14 -5.36
CA ASP A 44 -14.92 -6.70 -5.16
C ASP A 44 -16.10 -6.41 -4.23
N LEU A 45 -15.79 -5.96 -3.01
CA LEU A 45 -16.72 -5.51 -1.97
C LEU A 45 -16.54 -4.01 -1.69
N SER A 46 -15.95 -3.26 -2.62
CA SER A 46 -15.68 -1.84 -2.44
C SER A 46 -16.94 -0.96 -2.40
N TYR A 47 -16.81 0.25 -1.85
CA TYR A 47 -17.91 1.23 -1.79
C TYR A 47 -19.16 0.68 -1.07
N ASN A 48 -18.96 -0.04 0.02
CA ASN A 48 -20.04 -0.56 0.86
C ASN A 48 -19.96 0.06 2.26
N GLU A 49 -20.73 -0.48 3.20
CA GLU A 49 -20.80 -0.01 4.59
C GLU A 49 -20.25 -1.05 5.56
N ILE A 50 -19.36 -1.93 5.09
CA ILE A 50 -18.86 -3.08 5.83
C ILE A 50 -18.05 -2.60 7.04
N THR A 51 -18.36 -3.11 8.22
CA THR A 51 -17.65 -2.81 9.47
C THR A 51 -16.70 -3.92 9.92
N GLU A 52 -16.98 -5.16 9.52
CA GLU A 52 -16.25 -6.37 9.91
C GLU A 52 -15.98 -7.28 8.71
N ILE A 53 -14.77 -7.84 8.65
CA ILE A 53 -14.41 -8.86 7.67
C ILE A 53 -14.71 -10.23 8.27
N LYS A 54 -15.78 -10.87 7.83
CA LYS A 54 -16.24 -12.20 8.28
C LYS A 54 -17.07 -12.87 7.18
N GLY A 55 -17.22 -14.19 7.20
CA GLY A 55 -18.03 -14.89 6.19
C GLY A 55 -17.30 -15.11 4.85
N LEU A 56 -15.97 -15.06 4.85
CA LEU A 56 -15.12 -15.29 3.67
C LEU A 56 -14.35 -16.62 3.76
N GLU A 57 -14.65 -17.47 4.75
CA GLU A 57 -13.86 -18.65 5.11
C GLU A 57 -13.79 -19.68 3.97
N ASP A 58 -14.85 -19.76 3.16
CA ASP A 58 -14.94 -20.70 2.03
C ASP A 58 -14.14 -20.24 0.79
N LEU A 59 -13.73 -18.97 0.72
CA LEU A 59 -13.10 -18.36 -0.46
C LEU A 59 -11.58 -18.65 -0.54
N THR A 60 -11.18 -19.89 -0.28
CA THR A 60 -9.77 -20.30 -0.15
C THR A 60 -8.94 -20.09 -1.43
N GLN A 61 -9.58 -19.97 -2.59
CA GLN A 61 -8.96 -19.74 -3.90
C GLN A 61 -8.76 -18.26 -4.25
N LEU A 62 -9.21 -17.34 -3.39
CA LEU A 62 -9.19 -15.90 -3.64
C LEU A 62 -7.75 -15.37 -3.72
N GLU A 63 -7.48 -14.63 -4.78
CA GLU A 63 -6.20 -14.00 -5.07
C GLU A 63 -6.26 -12.47 -4.89
N LEU A 64 -7.43 -11.86 -5.11
CA LEU A 64 -7.67 -10.43 -4.92
C LEU A 64 -8.93 -10.18 -4.09
N LEU A 65 -8.77 -9.38 -3.04
CA LEU A 65 -9.86 -8.89 -2.21
C LEU A 65 -9.85 -7.36 -2.16
N ASN A 66 -10.90 -6.75 -2.72
CA ASN A 66 -11.08 -5.31 -2.70
C ASN A 66 -12.16 -4.89 -1.69
N LEU A 67 -11.73 -4.23 -0.61
CA LEU A 67 -12.56 -3.73 0.49
C LEU A 67 -12.39 -2.20 0.68
N ARG A 68 -11.91 -1.48 -0.34
CA ARG A 68 -11.76 -0.02 -0.27
C ARG A 68 -13.10 0.66 0.04
N LEU A 69 -13.04 1.85 0.66
CA LEU A 69 -14.22 2.68 0.92
C LEU A 69 -15.32 1.90 1.65
N ASN A 70 -14.97 1.41 2.83
CA ASN A 70 -15.87 0.76 3.77
C ASN A 70 -15.68 1.42 5.17
N GLN A 71 -16.22 0.80 6.22
CA GLN A 71 -16.13 1.29 7.59
C GLN A 71 -15.33 0.36 8.52
N ILE A 72 -14.45 -0.46 7.94
CA ILE A 72 -13.71 -1.52 8.65
C ILE A 72 -12.74 -0.90 9.65
N ALA A 73 -12.83 -1.31 10.92
CA ALA A 73 -11.95 -0.84 11.99
C ALA A 73 -10.83 -1.82 12.34
N GLU A 74 -11.01 -3.11 12.03
CA GLU A 74 -10.08 -4.17 12.38
C GLU A 74 -9.89 -5.15 11.22
N ILE A 75 -8.64 -5.55 10.99
CA ILE A 75 -8.30 -6.58 10.01
C ILE A 75 -8.40 -7.95 10.70
N SER A 76 -9.45 -8.67 10.38
CA SER A 76 -9.76 -10.01 10.88
C SER A 76 -10.40 -10.86 9.76
N GLY A 77 -10.75 -12.12 10.03
CA GLY A 77 -11.47 -12.97 9.05
C GLY A 77 -10.69 -13.38 7.79
N LEU A 78 -9.39 -13.09 7.70
CA LEU A 78 -8.54 -13.43 6.54
C LEU A 78 -7.81 -14.78 6.67
N ALA A 79 -8.04 -15.53 7.76
CA ALA A 79 -7.23 -16.70 8.12
C ALA A 79 -7.20 -17.79 7.03
N GLN A 80 -8.31 -18.00 6.31
CA GLN A 80 -8.42 -19.04 5.27
C GLN A 80 -7.97 -18.57 3.88
N LEU A 81 -7.73 -17.27 3.68
CA LEU A 81 -7.40 -16.66 2.38
C LEU A 81 -5.90 -16.79 2.06
N SER A 82 -5.34 -17.98 2.23
CA SER A 82 -3.89 -18.24 2.09
C SER A 82 -3.35 -18.03 0.66
N ASN A 83 -4.24 -17.96 -0.35
CA ASN A 83 -3.89 -17.66 -1.74
C ASN A 83 -3.91 -16.17 -2.09
N LEU A 84 -4.26 -15.30 -1.15
CA LEU A 84 -4.40 -13.88 -1.40
C LEU A 84 -3.06 -13.24 -1.80
N GLN A 85 -3.05 -12.56 -2.94
CA GLN A 85 -1.91 -11.85 -3.50
C GLN A 85 -2.10 -10.33 -3.42
N TYR A 86 -3.35 -9.86 -3.49
CA TYR A 86 -3.70 -8.44 -3.51
C TYR A 86 -4.79 -8.15 -2.47
N LEU A 87 -4.50 -7.25 -1.53
CA LEU A 87 -5.43 -6.82 -0.51
C LEU A 87 -5.57 -5.30 -0.49
N TYR A 88 -6.77 -4.81 -0.80
CA TYR A 88 -7.08 -3.39 -0.85
C TYR A 88 -8.05 -3.00 0.26
N LEU A 89 -7.58 -2.19 1.20
CA LEU A 89 -8.27 -1.75 2.41
C LEU A 89 -8.26 -0.23 2.57
N TYR A 90 -7.96 0.52 1.52
CA TYR A 90 -7.82 1.97 1.62
C TYR A 90 -9.16 2.70 1.79
N ASN A 91 -9.14 3.85 2.46
CA ASN A 91 -10.33 4.56 2.95
C ASN A 91 -11.20 3.66 3.84
N ASN A 92 -10.65 3.27 4.99
CA ASN A 92 -11.37 2.56 6.05
C ASN A 92 -11.08 3.26 7.41
N LYS A 93 -11.38 2.59 8.53
CA LYS A 93 -11.19 3.11 9.89
C LYS A 93 -10.13 2.32 10.66
N ILE A 94 -9.25 1.59 9.97
CA ILE A 94 -8.29 0.65 10.56
C ILE A 94 -7.29 1.41 11.42
N SER A 95 -7.07 0.94 12.66
CA SER A 95 -6.12 1.54 13.60
C SER A 95 -4.85 0.72 13.81
N GLU A 96 -4.85 -0.56 13.44
CA GLU A 96 -3.75 -1.50 13.70
C GLU A 96 -3.50 -2.42 12.51
N LEU A 97 -2.23 -2.71 12.26
CA LEU A 97 -1.80 -3.73 11.28
C LEU A 97 -1.63 -5.07 11.99
N LYS A 98 -2.57 -5.98 11.75
CA LYS A 98 -2.62 -7.34 12.29
C LYS A 98 -3.45 -8.25 11.39
N GLY A 99 -3.52 -9.54 11.71
CA GLY A 99 -4.38 -10.50 10.99
C GLY A 99 -3.80 -11.02 9.68
N PHE A 100 -2.50 -10.84 9.43
CA PHE A 100 -1.85 -11.22 8.17
C PHE A 100 -1.14 -12.57 8.19
N ASN A 101 -1.18 -13.30 9.30
CA ASN A 101 -0.34 -14.49 9.54
C ASN A 101 -0.46 -15.59 8.46
N SER A 102 -1.63 -15.72 7.82
CA SER A 102 -1.89 -16.71 6.76
C SER A 102 -1.53 -16.21 5.35
N LEU A 103 -1.30 -14.91 5.17
CA LEU A 103 -1.19 -14.25 3.86
C LEU A 103 0.24 -14.27 3.30
N SER A 104 0.91 -15.42 3.41
CA SER A 104 2.32 -15.57 2.99
C SER A 104 2.56 -15.29 1.50
N LYS A 105 1.52 -15.36 0.66
CA LYS A 105 1.58 -15.07 -0.79
C LYS A 105 1.29 -13.62 -1.15
N LEU A 106 1.03 -12.75 -0.16
CA LEU A 106 0.66 -11.36 -0.42
C LEU A 106 1.81 -10.62 -1.14
N VAL A 107 1.49 -10.04 -2.30
CA VAL A 107 2.40 -9.27 -3.14
C VAL A 107 2.15 -7.78 -2.97
N GLU A 108 0.90 -7.38 -2.76
CA GLU A 108 0.49 -6.00 -2.61
C GLU A 108 -0.51 -5.82 -1.47
N LEU A 109 -0.21 -4.85 -0.59
CA LEU A 109 -1.06 -4.42 0.50
C LEU A 109 -1.29 -2.92 0.42
N ASN A 110 -2.55 -2.51 0.34
CA ASN A 110 -2.93 -1.11 0.33
C ASN A 110 -3.85 -0.77 1.51
N VAL A 111 -3.32 -0.03 2.48
CA VAL A 111 -4.04 0.46 3.67
C VAL A 111 -4.01 2.00 3.72
N PHE A 112 -3.91 2.64 2.56
CA PHE A 112 -3.90 4.09 2.43
C PHE A 112 -5.17 4.73 3.02
N ASP A 113 -5.08 5.92 3.61
CA ASP A 113 -6.23 6.62 4.22
C ASP A 113 -6.95 5.77 5.28
N ASN A 114 -6.23 5.55 6.38
CA ASN A 114 -6.70 4.85 7.57
C ASN A 114 -6.24 5.62 8.83
N ARG A 115 -6.26 5.00 10.01
CA ARG A 115 -5.95 5.63 11.30
C ARG A 115 -4.77 4.96 12.01
N ILE A 116 -3.91 4.28 11.25
CA ILE A 116 -2.83 3.45 11.78
C ILE A 116 -1.71 4.36 12.30
N GLN A 117 -1.20 4.04 13.49
CA GLN A 117 -0.15 4.83 14.16
C GLN A 117 1.22 4.15 14.17
N LYS A 118 1.23 2.81 14.08
CA LYS A 118 2.44 1.99 14.17
C LYS A 118 2.47 0.95 13.04
N ILE A 119 3.64 0.81 12.43
CA ILE A 119 3.92 -0.26 11.47
C ILE A 119 4.35 -1.50 12.28
N SER A 120 3.54 -2.55 12.22
CA SER A 120 3.77 -3.81 12.93
C SER A 120 2.99 -4.95 12.28
N GLY A 121 3.30 -6.19 12.65
CA GLY A 121 2.50 -7.36 12.22
C GLY A 121 2.68 -7.73 10.75
N LEU A 122 3.70 -7.19 10.08
CA LEU A 122 4.04 -7.48 8.67
C LEU A 122 5.12 -8.58 8.53
N ASP A 123 5.59 -9.16 9.64
CA ASP A 123 6.76 -10.05 9.70
C ASP A 123 6.63 -11.31 8.83
N THR A 124 5.40 -11.74 8.56
CA THR A 124 5.07 -12.92 7.75
C THR A 124 4.99 -12.62 6.25
N LEU A 125 4.91 -11.35 5.85
CA LEU A 125 4.66 -10.89 4.47
C LEU A 125 5.93 -10.82 3.63
N LYS A 126 6.72 -11.90 3.62
CA LYS A 126 8.06 -11.94 3.00
C LYS A 126 8.03 -11.76 1.46
N ASN A 127 6.89 -12.02 0.82
CA ASN A 127 6.72 -11.87 -0.62
C ASN A 127 6.18 -10.48 -1.03
N LEU A 128 5.96 -9.59 -0.08
CA LEU A 128 5.37 -8.28 -0.34
C LEU A 128 6.33 -7.43 -1.18
N LYS A 129 5.84 -6.95 -2.32
CA LYS A 129 6.56 -6.08 -3.25
C LYS A 129 6.10 -4.64 -3.22
N ARG A 130 4.81 -4.41 -2.92
CA ARG A 130 4.19 -3.08 -2.95
C ARG A 130 3.40 -2.83 -1.67
N LEU A 131 3.75 -1.75 -0.97
CA LEU A 131 3.13 -1.37 0.29
C LEU A 131 2.71 0.10 0.26
N TYR A 132 1.40 0.33 0.46
CA TYR A 132 0.81 1.66 0.53
C TYR A 132 0.29 1.95 1.94
N LEU A 133 0.97 2.85 2.62
CA LEU A 133 0.76 3.30 4.01
C LEU A 133 0.42 4.80 4.09
N GLY A 134 0.25 5.48 2.96
CA GLY A 134 0.02 6.92 2.94
C GLY A 134 -1.30 7.34 3.61
N SER A 135 -1.38 8.61 4.03
CA SER A 135 -2.53 9.17 4.77
C SER A 135 -2.88 8.34 6.01
N ASN A 136 -1.90 8.12 6.89
CA ASN A 136 -2.09 7.49 8.20
C ASN A 136 -1.55 8.42 9.29
N ARG A 137 -1.14 7.88 10.44
CA ARG A 137 -0.64 8.64 11.59
C ARG A 137 0.74 8.14 12.06
N PHE A 138 1.56 7.64 11.13
CA PHE A 138 2.90 7.15 11.43
C PHE A 138 3.84 8.29 11.81
N HIS A 139 4.59 8.10 12.88
CA HIS A 139 5.64 9.04 13.33
C HIS A 139 7.05 8.52 13.05
N LYS A 140 7.18 7.21 12.83
CA LYS A 140 8.43 6.52 12.58
C LYS A 140 8.23 5.46 11.50
N ILE A 141 9.30 5.17 10.79
CA ILE A 141 9.42 3.99 9.94
C ILE A 141 10.11 2.92 10.80
N GLU A 142 9.41 1.81 11.02
CA GLU A 142 9.81 0.65 11.83
C GLU A 142 9.01 -0.58 11.37
N GLY A 143 9.34 -1.80 11.80
CA GLY A 143 8.48 -2.97 11.51
C GLY A 143 8.53 -3.45 10.05
N LEU A 144 9.56 -3.05 9.30
CA LEU A 144 9.79 -3.41 7.89
C LEU A 144 10.99 -4.36 7.72
N GLU A 145 11.56 -4.85 8.83
CA GLU A 145 12.85 -5.56 8.88
C GLU A 145 12.82 -6.88 8.08
N HIS A 146 11.64 -7.44 7.84
CA HIS A 146 11.44 -8.70 7.12
C HIS A 146 10.94 -8.56 5.67
N LEU A 147 10.72 -7.33 5.20
CA LEU A 147 10.18 -7.07 3.85
C LEU A 147 11.30 -6.94 2.80
N TYR A 148 12.17 -7.94 2.72
CA TYR A 148 13.38 -7.90 1.88
C TYR A 148 13.11 -7.76 0.37
N ASN A 149 11.92 -8.16 -0.08
CA ASN A 149 11.48 -8.11 -1.48
C ASN A 149 10.69 -6.84 -1.84
N LEU A 150 10.60 -5.87 -0.93
CA LEU A 150 9.80 -4.66 -1.14
C LEU A 150 10.45 -3.76 -2.20
N GLU A 151 9.74 -3.55 -3.29
CA GLU A 151 10.17 -2.74 -4.44
C GLU A 151 9.56 -1.33 -4.42
N PHE A 152 8.37 -1.19 -3.81
CA PHE A 152 7.62 0.05 -3.72
C PHE A 152 7.11 0.29 -2.30
N LEU A 153 7.46 1.45 -1.74
CA LEU A 153 6.95 1.91 -0.45
C LEU A 153 6.40 3.33 -0.59
N ASN A 154 5.10 3.49 -0.30
CA ASN A 154 4.46 4.79 -0.19
C ASN A 154 3.97 5.02 1.25
N ILE A 155 4.54 6.01 1.92
CA ILE A 155 4.16 6.44 3.27
C ILE A 155 3.93 7.96 3.33
N GLU A 156 3.39 8.53 2.23
CA GLU A 156 3.08 9.96 2.16
C GLU A 156 2.05 10.41 3.21
N LYS A 157 1.98 11.71 3.50
CA LYS A 157 0.95 12.30 4.37
C LYS A 157 0.90 11.61 5.74
N ASN A 158 2.05 11.53 6.39
CA ASN A 158 2.22 11.04 7.76
C ASN A 158 3.00 12.10 8.58
N PHE A 159 3.51 11.72 9.75
CA PHE A 159 4.24 12.61 10.67
C PHE A 159 5.70 12.18 10.86
N ILE A 160 6.29 11.53 9.85
CA ILE A 160 7.66 11.01 9.94
C ILE A 160 8.66 12.17 9.94
N MET A 161 9.56 12.15 10.92
CA MET A 161 10.62 13.18 11.06
C MET A 161 11.99 12.69 10.60
N GLU A 162 12.23 11.39 10.63
CA GLU A 162 13.54 10.80 10.35
C GLU A 162 13.46 9.59 9.44
N LEU A 163 14.45 9.47 8.56
CA LEU A 163 14.66 8.31 7.71
C LEU A 163 15.43 7.25 8.51
N GLN A 164 14.70 6.24 9.00
CA GLN A 164 15.22 5.11 9.77
C GLN A 164 14.42 3.85 9.43
N GLY A 165 14.86 2.66 9.85
CA GLY A 165 14.09 1.42 9.67
C GLY A 165 13.93 0.99 8.21
N LEU A 166 14.84 1.44 7.33
CA LEU A 166 14.86 1.11 5.90
C LEU A 166 16.01 0.14 5.54
N ASP A 167 16.81 -0.29 6.52
CA ASP A 167 18.09 -1.00 6.35
C ASP A 167 17.95 -2.33 5.58
N SER A 168 16.82 -3.00 5.75
CA SER A 168 16.52 -4.29 5.10
C SER A 168 16.04 -4.16 3.64
N LEU A 169 15.61 -2.98 3.20
CA LEU A 169 14.84 -2.77 1.96
C LEU A 169 15.72 -2.59 0.72
N LYS A 170 16.68 -3.49 0.52
CA LYS A 170 17.68 -3.38 -0.56
C LYS A 170 17.10 -3.48 -1.98
N GLU A 171 15.90 -4.03 -2.11
CA GLU A 171 15.15 -4.16 -3.37
C GLU A 171 14.32 -2.93 -3.72
N LEU A 172 14.30 -1.90 -2.85
CA LEU A 172 13.43 -0.75 -3.03
C LEU A 172 13.83 0.07 -4.26
N ILE A 173 12.88 0.22 -5.19
CA ILE A 173 13.02 0.96 -6.44
C ILE A 173 12.39 2.35 -6.31
N LEU A 174 11.27 2.44 -5.60
CA LEU A 174 10.52 3.66 -5.42
C LEU A 174 10.11 3.87 -3.97
N LEU A 175 10.48 5.04 -3.44
CA LEU A 175 10.16 5.49 -2.09
C LEU A 175 9.41 6.83 -2.14
N VAL A 176 8.17 6.84 -1.65
CA VAL A 176 7.33 8.03 -1.58
C VAL A 176 7.10 8.41 -0.11
N LEU A 177 7.65 9.56 0.26
CA LEU A 177 7.65 10.16 1.61
C LEU A 177 7.10 11.59 1.60
N LYS A 178 6.39 11.97 0.53
CA LYS A 178 5.80 13.29 0.34
C LYS A 178 4.92 13.68 1.54
N ARG A 179 4.89 14.97 1.91
CA ARG A 179 4.04 15.49 3.00
C ARG A 179 4.29 14.74 4.33
N ASN A 180 5.54 14.73 4.76
CA ASN A 180 5.97 14.33 6.10
C ASN A 180 6.68 15.52 6.77
N LYS A 181 7.42 15.29 7.85
CA LYS A 181 8.17 16.31 8.60
C LYS A 181 9.68 16.04 8.57
N ILE A 182 10.18 15.45 7.48
CA ILE A 182 11.58 15.03 7.37
C ILE A 182 12.47 16.26 7.24
N GLN A 183 13.50 16.36 8.06
CA GLN A 183 14.42 17.52 8.07
C GLN A 183 15.76 17.25 7.38
N GLU A 184 16.17 15.98 7.31
CA GLU A 184 17.46 15.59 6.77
C GLU A 184 17.35 14.32 5.92
N ILE A 185 18.12 14.28 4.84
CA ILE A 185 18.29 13.09 4.01
C ILE A 185 19.50 12.31 4.54
N LYS A 186 19.23 11.23 5.28
CA LYS A 186 20.22 10.31 5.85
C LYS A 186 19.72 8.87 5.76
N ASN A 187 20.61 7.90 5.97
CA ASN A 187 20.28 6.47 6.03
C ASN A 187 19.58 5.93 4.77
N LEU A 188 20.02 6.35 3.58
CA LEU A 188 19.56 5.81 2.31
C LEU A 188 20.68 5.10 1.52
N ASP A 189 21.93 5.15 1.98
CA ASP A 189 23.11 4.69 1.23
C ASP A 189 23.05 3.21 0.83
N HIS A 190 22.32 2.39 1.59
CA HIS A 190 22.11 0.97 1.33
C HIS A 190 21.01 0.67 0.31
N LEU A 191 20.18 1.66 -0.07
CA LEU A 191 19.09 1.51 -1.04
C LEU A 191 19.62 1.59 -2.48
N ILE A 192 20.54 0.70 -2.81
CA ILE A 192 21.32 0.74 -4.06
C ILE A 192 20.46 0.60 -5.33
N LYS A 193 19.24 0.05 -5.24
CA LYS A 193 18.30 -0.09 -6.36
C LYS A 193 17.32 1.08 -6.48
N LEU A 194 17.37 2.05 -5.56
CA LEU A 194 16.42 3.15 -5.54
C LEU A 194 16.61 4.04 -6.78
N LYS A 195 15.56 4.12 -7.58
CA LYS A 195 15.49 4.96 -8.78
C LYS A 195 14.73 6.23 -8.53
N ARG A 196 13.63 6.16 -7.77
CA ARG A 196 12.70 7.28 -7.58
C ARG A 196 12.48 7.57 -6.11
N LEU A 197 12.70 8.82 -5.72
CA LEU A 197 12.54 9.30 -4.34
C LEU A 197 11.64 10.54 -4.31
N ASN A 198 10.46 10.44 -3.70
CA ASN A 198 9.59 11.59 -3.52
C ASN A 198 9.66 12.08 -2.07
N LEU A 199 10.28 13.24 -1.86
CA LEU A 199 10.42 13.92 -0.58
C LEU A 199 9.70 15.28 -0.58
N ALA A 200 8.79 15.52 -1.52
CA ALA A 200 8.12 16.81 -1.65
C ALA A 200 7.34 17.18 -0.38
N PHE A 201 7.27 18.47 -0.06
CA PHE A 201 6.56 19.02 1.09
C PHE A 201 7.01 18.38 2.40
N ASN A 202 8.33 18.39 2.64
CA ASN A 202 8.96 18.08 3.91
C ASN A 202 9.68 19.33 4.44
N GLU A 203 10.51 19.19 5.47
CA GLU A 203 11.24 20.26 6.16
C GLU A 203 12.74 20.20 5.86
N ILE A 204 13.14 19.71 4.68
CA ILE A 204 14.55 19.49 4.34
C ILE A 204 15.27 20.81 4.05
N HIS A 205 16.33 21.10 4.82
CA HIS A 205 17.09 22.35 4.70
C HIS A 205 18.36 22.25 3.85
N GLN A 206 18.94 21.06 3.71
CA GLN A 206 20.21 20.86 3.00
C GLN A 206 20.19 19.55 2.20
N LEU A 207 20.88 19.56 1.05
CA LEU A 207 21.02 18.39 0.20
C LEU A 207 22.32 17.63 0.55
N LYS A 208 22.21 16.63 1.42
CA LYS A 208 23.29 15.71 1.81
C LYS A 208 22.80 14.26 1.73
N GLY A 209 23.70 13.28 1.83
CA GLY A 209 23.31 11.86 1.93
C GLY A 209 22.76 11.21 0.66
N LEU A 210 22.96 11.82 -0.51
CA LEU A 210 22.55 11.27 -1.81
C LEU A 210 23.70 10.67 -2.63
N ALA A 211 24.96 10.87 -2.21
CA ALA A 211 26.15 10.55 -3.02
C ALA A 211 26.25 9.06 -3.41
N ASN A 212 25.69 8.16 -2.59
CA ASN A 212 25.74 6.72 -2.82
C ASN A 212 24.54 6.17 -3.60
N LEU A 213 23.51 6.97 -3.87
CA LEU A 213 22.31 6.57 -4.62
C LEU A 213 22.56 6.64 -6.13
N LYS A 214 23.49 5.81 -6.63
CA LYS A 214 23.98 5.85 -8.01
C LYS A 214 22.92 5.58 -9.08
N ASN A 215 21.84 4.89 -8.72
CA ASN A 215 20.75 4.54 -9.62
C ASN A 215 19.57 5.52 -9.54
N LEU A 216 19.66 6.57 -8.71
CA LEU A 216 18.59 7.53 -8.52
C LEU A 216 18.43 8.38 -9.79
N ASP A 217 17.33 8.16 -10.50
CA ASP A 217 16.95 8.86 -11.72
C ASP A 217 15.99 10.03 -11.47
N THR A 218 15.29 10.04 -10.34
CA THR A 218 14.19 10.98 -10.08
C THR A 218 14.12 11.31 -8.60
N ILE A 219 14.18 12.59 -8.24
CA ILE A 219 13.92 13.09 -6.90
C ILE A 219 12.97 14.29 -6.96
N ASP A 220 11.93 14.27 -6.12
CA ASP A 220 11.02 15.40 -5.95
C ASP A 220 11.24 16.04 -4.57
N LEU A 221 11.73 17.29 -4.57
CA LEU A 221 12.01 18.07 -3.37
C LEU A 221 11.10 19.32 -3.25
N ARG A 222 10.10 19.48 -4.13
CA ARG A 222 9.24 20.67 -4.13
C ARG A 222 8.64 20.92 -2.77
N GLY A 223 8.56 22.18 -2.34
CA GLY A 223 7.98 22.54 -1.05
C GLY A 223 8.86 22.23 0.17
N ASN A 224 10.14 21.90 -0.02
CA ASN A 224 11.14 21.88 1.05
C ASN A 224 11.90 23.22 1.10
N PRO A 225 12.42 23.65 2.26
CA PRO A 225 13.30 24.82 2.37
C PRO A 225 14.51 24.78 1.41
N VAL A 226 15.12 23.60 1.19
CA VAL A 226 16.26 23.41 0.27
C VAL A 226 15.89 23.69 -1.20
N TYR A 227 14.61 23.57 -1.57
CA TYR A 227 14.16 23.72 -2.95
C TYR A 227 14.42 25.13 -3.49
N ASN A 228 14.23 26.15 -2.64
CA ASN A 228 14.35 27.56 -3.00
C ASN A 228 15.79 28.11 -2.89
N GLN A 229 16.78 27.29 -2.49
CA GLN A 229 18.20 27.66 -2.48
C GLN A 229 18.88 27.43 -3.87
N GLU A 230 18.04 27.05 -4.86
CA GLU A 230 18.04 27.08 -6.33
C GLU A 230 19.29 26.98 -7.24
N ILE A 231 20.54 27.30 -6.88
CA ILE A 231 21.56 27.49 -7.95
C ILE A 231 22.48 26.27 -8.17
N GLU A 232 22.82 25.50 -7.14
CA GLU A 232 23.93 24.55 -7.23
C GLU A 232 23.56 23.09 -7.55
N TRP A 233 22.31 22.68 -7.25
CA TRP A 233 21.89 21.28 -7.47
C TRP A 233 21.05 21.11 -8.74
N LYS A 234 20.32 22.13 -9.19
CA LYS A 234 19.66 22.13 -10.52
C LYS A 234 20.67 21.91 -11.66
N SER A 235 21.90 22.39 -11.49
CA SER A 235 23.02 22.20 -12.41
C SER A 235 23.76 20.85 -12.25
N LYS A 236 23.71 20.21 -11.07
CA LYS A 236 24.28 18.87 -10.82
C LYS A 236 23.29 17.71 -11.10
N MET A 237 21.99 17.98 -11.19
CA MET A 237 20.92 17.00 -11.38
C MET A 237 20.19 17.14 -12.73
N ILE A 238 20.92 17.44 -13.81
CA ILE A 238 20.37 17.61 -15.16
C ILE A 238 19.63 16.35 -15.68
N GLN A 239 19.87 15.18 -15.09
CA GLN A 239 19.22 13.91 -15.46
C GLN A 239 17.97 13.57 -14.63
N ILE A 240 17.63 14.37 -13.63
CA ILE A 240 16.57 14.04 -12.68
C ILE A 240 15.23 14.66 -13.12
N LYS A 241 14.27 13.81 -13.51
CA LYS A 241 12.92 14.26 -13.87
C LYS A 241 12.11 14.62 -12.62
N PHE A 242 11.41 15.75 -12.63
CA PHE A 242 10.48 16.10 -11.56
C PHE A 242 9.13 15.38 -11.78
N LEU A 243 8.68 14.59 -10.80
CA LEU A 243 7.43 13.85 -10.88
C LEU A 243 6.20 14.78 -10.84
N ASP A 244 5.30 14.68 -11.82
CA ASP A 244 3.90 15.05 -11.63
C ASP A 244 3.18 13.86 -10.93
N THR A 245 2.33 14.18 -9.96
CA THR A 245 1.50 13.24 -9.20
C THR A 245 0.68 12.26 -10.05
N ARG A 246 0.45 12.56 -11.33
CA ARG A 246 -0.26 11.69 -12.28
C ARG A 246 0.54 10.45 -12.73
N GLU A 247 1.87 10.48 -12.67
CA GLU A 247 2.70 9.34 -13.13
C GLU A 247 2.83 8.21 -12.09
N LEU A 248 2.57 8.49 -10.81
CA LEU A 248 2.57 7.47 -9.75
C LEU A 248 1.40 6.49 -9.87
N VAL A 249 0.27 6.94 -10.43
CA VAL A 249 -0.92 6.09 -10.69
C VAL A 249 -0.64 5.09 -11.82
N ASN A 250 0.16 5.47 -12.82
CA ASN A 250 0.42 4.62 -13.98
C ASN A 250 1.31 3.41 -13.65
N PHE A 251 2.26 3.51 -12.69
CA PHE A 251 3.03 2.34 -12.25
C PHE A 251 2.16 1.33 -11.46
N CYS A 252 1.09 1.81 -10.82
CA CYS A 252 0.11 0.97 -10.13
C CYS A 252 -0.82 0.22 -11.11
N GLN A 253 -0.98 0.72 -12.34
CA GLN A 253 -1.89 0.16 -13.36
C GLN A 253 -1.20 -0.72 -14.41
N MET A 254 0.13 -0.73 -14.49
CA MET A 254 0.88 -1.43 -15.55
C MET A 254 1.00 -2.97 -15.42
N LYS A 255 0.15 -3.62 -14.61
CA LYS A 255 -0.02 -5.09 -14.65
C LYS A 255 -1.48 -5.54 -14.77
N GLN A 256 -2.37 -4.69 -15.30
CA GLN A 256 -3.73 -5.08 -15.68
C GLN A 256 -3.90 -5.38 -17.18
N ASN A 257 -2.80 -5.61 -17.91
CA ASN A 257 -2.84 -6.10 -19.29
C ASN A 257 -2.14 -7.46 -19.39
#